data_AF-A0A2R7NUL7-F1
#
_entry.id   AF-A0A2R7NUL7-F1
#
_cell.length_a   1.000
_cell.length_b   1.000
_cell.length_c   1.000
_cell.angle_alpha   90.00
_cell.angle_beta   90.00
_cell.angle_gamma   90.00
#
_symmetry.space_group_name_H-M   'P 1'
#
loop_
_entity.id
_entity.type
_entity.pdbx_description
1 polymer ?
#
loop_
_entity_poly.entity_id
_entity_poly.type
_entity_poly.pdbx_seq_one_letter_code
_entity_poly.pdbx_strand_id
1 'polypeptide(L)'
;MPLNAKALGEALHEDLTLHSTLCRRDAGAFQTAIQSGQDVVVACTQEQRLFGDLGQQTEGAVSPIRFVNIRETGGWSRDAAKASSKIAALLAAARLPDPPPVPTVTYKSTGRLLIIGPLDQAEQAAALVSDVLDVTLFTQGPGNAGGAQARRYPVLGGRITGLTGWLGAFELQWAADNPIDLDLCTRCNACVAACPENAIGLDYQIDLAACQSHRACVKVCQVAGAIDFTRDTTAQTERFDLVLDLRSSTATPTFLQHALPQGYLRWDGRDLGTLLKLRELVGEFEKPKFFVYKQKLCAHSRNETVGCNACVDICSAEAISSDKGRQQIKVNPNLCVGCGACTTVCPTGALTYAYPSATEQGTKLKTLLSTYTAAGG
;
A
#
# COMPACT_ATOMS: atom_id res chain seq x y z
N MET A 1 0.82 -31.95 -19.81
CA MET A 1 1.71 -30.97 -20.45
C MET A 1 2.77 -31.75 -21.20
N PRO A 2 2.93 -31.57 -22.52
CA PRO A 2 3.97 -32.25 -23.29
C PRO A 2 5.33 -31.63 -22.96
N LEU A 3 6.13 -32.30 -22.12
CA LEU A 3 7.52 -31.95 -21.89
C LEU A 3 8.43 -32.95 -22.62
N ASN A 4 9.46 -32.45 -23.28
CA ASN A 4 10.53 -33.27 -23.83
C ASN A 4 11.82 -32.98 -23.06
N ALA A 5 12.15 -33.85 -22.11
CA ALA A 5 13.31 -33.69 -21.23
C ALA A 5 14.60 -33.51 -22.02
N LYS A 6 14.77 -34.31 -23.09
CA LYS A 6 15.97 -34.34 -23.91
C LYS A 6 16.16 -33.03 -24.66
N ALA A 7 15.11 -32.57 -25.36
CA ALA A 7 15.17 -31.32 -26.10
C ALA A 7 15.37 -30.11 -25.17
N LEU A 8 14.75 -30.11 -23.98
CA LEU A 8 14.95 -29.06 -22.99
C LEU A 8 16.37 -29.09 -22.40
N GLY A 9 16.88 -30.29 -22.09
CA GLY A 9 18.23 -30.49 -21.57
C GLY A 9 19.31 -30.07 -22.57
N GLU A 10 19.14 -30.40 -23.85
CA GLU A 10 20.02 -29.95 -24.93
C GLU A 10 20.08 -28.41 -25.02
N ALA A 11 18.92 -27.74 -24.94
CA ALA A 11 18.83 -26.28 -24.99
C ALA A 11 19.39 -25.58 -23.74
N LEU A 12 19.40 -26.26 -22.60
CA LEU A 12 19.90 -25.76 -21.31
C LEU A 12 21.32 -26.23 -20.99
N HIS A 13 21.88 -27.09 -21.84
CA HIS A 13 23.18 -27.76 -21.66
C HIS A 13 23.27 -28.56 -20.36
N GLU A 14 22.24 -29.36 -20.07
CA GLU A 14 22.15 -30.16 -18.87
C GLU A 14 21.28 -31.41 -19.01
N ASP A 15 21.45 -32.35 -18.08
CA ASP A 15 20.56 -33.50 -17.96
C ASP A 15 19.36 -33.16 -17.09
N LEU A 16 18.17 -33.10 -17.70
CA LEU A 16 16.92 -32.88 -16.99
C LEU A 16 16.23 -34.19 -16.64
N THR A 17 15.90 -34.34 -15.36
CA THR A 17 15.04 -35.43 -14.88
C THR A 17 13.59 -34.96 -14.82
N LEU A 18 12.69 -35.63 -15.55
CA LEU A 18 11.26 -35.36 -15.47
C LEU A 18 10.61 -36.18 -14.37
N HIS A 19 9.85 -35.50 -13.53
CA HIS A 19 8.99 -36.12 -12.52
C HIS A 19 7.53 -35.85 -12.84
N SER A 20 6.71 -36.90 -12.81
CA SER A 20 5.27 -36.77 -13.09
C SER A 20 4.50 -36.20 -11.90
N THR A 21 4.99 -36.47 -10.67
CA THR A 21 4.34 -36.06 -9.42
C THR A 21 5.37 -35.62 -8.37
N LEU A 22 6.23 -34.65 -8.72
CA LEU A 22 7.28 -34.11 -7.84
C LEU A 22 6.77 -33.69 -6.45
N CYS A 23 5.57 -33.11 -6.38
CA CYS A 23 4.94 -32.69 -5.13
C CYS A 23 4.26 -33.84 -4.35
N ARG A 24 4.31 -35.09 -4.83
CA ARG A 24 3.66 -36.25 -4.21
C ARG A 24 4.62 -37.43 -4.14
N ARG A 25 4.49 -38.40 -5.05
CA ARG A 25 5.22 -39.66 -4.99
C ARG A 25 6.72 -39.48 -5.23
N ASP A 26 7.09 -38.43 -5.95
CA ASP A 26 8.48 -38.14 -6.30
C ASP A 26 9.14 -37.10 -5.38
N ALA A 27 8.51 -36.75 -4.24
CA ALA A 27 9.03 -35.72 -3.32
C ALA A 27 10.42 -36.04 -2.77
N GLY A 28 10.75 -37.33 -2.59
CA GLY A 28 12.09 -37.76 -2.15
C GLY A 28 13.21 -37.35 -3.12
N ALA A 29 12.93 -37.26 -4.42
CA ALA A 29 13.90 -36.78 -5.40
C ALA A 29 14.22 -35.29 -5.19
N PHE A 30 13.21 -34.48 -4.87
CA PHE A 30 13.41 -33.08 -4.51
C PHE A 30 14.24 -32.94 -3.22
N GLN A 31 13.92 -33.70 -2.17
CA GLN A 31 14.66 -33.67 -0.91
C GLN A 31 16.13 -34.06 -1.10
N THR A 32 16.41 -35.02 -1.97
CA THR A 32 17.79 -35.39 -2.33
C THR A 32 18.49 -34.26 -3.08
N ALA A 33 17.81 -33.63 -4.04
CA ALA A 33 18.39 -32.56 -4.86
C ALA A 33 18.82 -31.34 -4.02
N ILE A 34 18.02 -30.96 -3.02
CA ILE A 34 18.29 -29.78 -2.18
C ILE A 34 19.42 -29.98 -1.16
N GLN A 35 19.94 -31.20 -1.02
CA GLN A 35 21.11 -31.50 -0.19
C GLN A 35 22.44 -31.30 -0.94
N SER A 36 22.40 -31.10 -2.26
CA SER A 36 23.60 -31.04 -3.11
C SER A 36 24.44 -29.76 -2.93
N GLY A 37 23.84 -28.67 -2.45
CA GLY A 37 24.44 -27.34 -2.39
C GLY A 37 24.42 -26.58 -3.72
N GLN A 38 23.96 -27.21 -4.81
CA GLN A 38 23.75 -26.54 -6.10
C GLN A 38 22.37 -25.88 -6.17
N ASP A 39 22.21 -24.85 -6.99
CA ASP A 39 20.92 -24.22 -7.24
C ASP A 39 19.91 -25.23 -7.79
N VAL A 40 18.75 -25.34 -7.14
CA VAL A 40 17.65 -26.23 -7.55
C VAL A 40 16.51 -25.40 -8.11
N VAL A 41 16.17 -25.60 -9.39
CA VAL A 41 15.03 -24.96 -10.03
C VAL A 41 13.83 -25.92 -10.07
N VAL A 42 12.79 -25.59 -9.32
CA VAL A 42 11.50 -26.30 -9.36
C VAL A 42 10.59 -25.63 -10.39
N ALA A 43 10.30 -26.34 -11.47
CA ALA A 43 9.46 -25.86 -12.57
C ALA A 43 7.94 -25.96 -12.26
N CYS A 44 7.55 -25.56 -11.06
CA CYS A 44 6.16 -25.52 -10.60
C CYS A 44 6.01 -24.45 -9.52
N THR A 45 5.00 -23.59 -9.64
CA THR A 45 4.70 -22.59 -8.60
C THR A 45 3.49 -22.95 -7.73
N GLN A 46 2.68 -23.94 -8.13
CA GLN A 46 1.44 -24.28 -7.41
C GLN A 46 1.69 -24.80 -6.00
N GLU A 47 2.71 -25.65 -5.83
CA GLU A 47 3.01 -26.33 -4.57
C GLU A 47 4.26 -25.72 -3.90
N GLN A 48 4.54 -24.43 -4.14
CA GLN A 48 5.68 -23.72 -3.54
C GLN A 48 5.73 -23.85 -2.02
N ARG A 49 4.57 -23.70 -1.35
CA ARG A 49 4.46 -23.85 0.11
C ARG A 49 4.92 -25.23 0.56
N LEU A 50 4.46 -26.29 -0.11
CA LEU A 50 4.83 -27.66 0.20
C LEU A 50 6.34 -27.89 0.03
N PHE A 51 6.94 -27.40 -1.07
CA PHE A 51 8.39 -27.54 -1.27
C PHE A 51 9.21 -26.74 -0.25
N GLY A 52 8.70 -25.59 0.19
CA GLY A 52 9.27 -24.83 1.31
C GLY A 52 9.25 -25.62 2.62
N ASP A 53 8.09 -26.19 2.98
CA ASP A 53 7.92 -27.03 4.17
C ASP A 53 8.85 -28.26 4.13
N LEU A 54 8.91 -28.95 2.97
CA LEU A 54 9.80 -30.09 2.76
C LEU A 54 11.28 -29.69 2.89
N GLY A 55 11.65 -28.52 2.37
CA GLY A 55 13.01 -27.99 2.50
C GLY A 55 13.41 -27.76 3.96
N GLN A 56 12.52 -27.17 4.76
CA GLN A 56 12.75 -26.96 6.19
C GLN A 56 12.83 -28.28 6.99
N GLN A 57 12.08 -29.31 6.57
CA GLN A 57 12.05 -30.62 7.22
C GLN A 57 13.18 -31.56 6.78
N THR A 58 13.89 -31.22 5.70
CA THR A 58 14.95 -32.07 5.15
C THR A 58 16.29 -31.72 5.79
N GLU A 59 16.81 -32.63 6.61
CA GLU A 59 18.14 -32.49 7.19
C GLU A 59 19.20 -32.40 6.09
N GLY A 60 20.15 -31.47 6.25
CA GLY A 60 21.21 -31.23 5.27
C GLY A 60 20.79 -30.46 4.01
N ALA A 61 19.56 -29.92 3.94
CA ALA A 61 19.17 -29.04 2.86
C ALA A 61 19.98 -27.74 2.88
N VAL A 62 20.82 -27.54 1.87
CA VAL A 62 21.75 -26.40 1.75
C VAL A 62 21.64 -25.67 0.40
N SER A 63 20.96 -26.28 -0.58
CA SER A 63 20.76 -25.70 -1.90
C SER A 63 19.79 -24.52 -1.88
N PRO A 64 20.09 -23.42 -2.59
CA PRO A 64 19.10 -22.41 -2.93
C PRO A 64 17.99 -22.99 -3.81
N ILE A 65 16.73 -22.77 -3.44
CA ILE A 65 15.57 -23.25 -4.19
C ILE A 65 14.95 -22.08 -4.95
N ARG A 66 14.82 -22.24 -6.27
CA ARG A 66 14.19 -21.28 -7.16
C ARG A 66 12.96 -21.91 -7.81
N PHE A 67 11.94 -21.11 -8.09
CA PHE A 67 10.71 -21.60 -8.69
C PHE A 67 10.42 -20.89 -10.00
N VAL A 68 9.88 -21.63 -10.97
CA VAL A 68 9.45 -21.07 -12.24
C VAL A 68 8.13 -21.67 -12.69
N ASN A 69 7.23 -20.80 -13.12
CA ASN A 69 5.95 -21.22 -13.66
C ASN A 69 6.09 -21.54 -15.16
N ILE A 70 6.18 -22.83 -15.49
CA ILE A 70 6.15 -23.30 -16.89
C ILE A 70 4.77 -23.82 -17.30
N ARG A 71 3.84 -23.97 -16.34
CA ARG A 71 2.53 -24.60 -16.55
C ARG A 71 1.54 -23.58 -17.08
N GLU A 72 1.14 -22.60 -16.29
CA GLU A 72 0.23 -21.54 -16.71
C GLU A 72 0.86 -20.64 -17.77
N THR A 73 2.20 -20.47 -17.72
CA THR A 73 2.93 -19.59 -18.67
C THR A 73 3.19 -20.24 -20.04
N GLY A 74 2.82 -21.50 -20.26
CA GLY A 74 2.99 -22.14 -21.57
C GLY A 74 2.46 -23.57 -21.65
N GLY A 75 2.73 -24.38 -20.64
CA GLY A 75 2.38 -25.79 -20.57
C GLY A 75 0.90 -26.17 -20.64
N TRP A 76 0.02 -25.25 -20.25
CA TRP A 76 -1.44 -25.35 -20.32
C TRP A 76 -2.05 -24.41 -21.36
N SER A 77 -1.24 -23.80 -22.21
CA SER A 77 -1.75 -22.98 -23.31
C SER A 77 -2.26 -23.86 -24.47
N ARG A 78 -3.02 -23.26 -25.39
CA ARG A 78 -3.41 -23.91 -26.65
C ARG A 78 -2.19 -24.31 -27.50
N ASP A 79 -1.06 -23.64 -27.30
CA ASP A 79 0.20 -23.83 -28.03
C ASP A 79 1.21 -24.69 -27.25
N ALA A 80 0.79 -25.43 -26.22
CA ALA A 80 1.68 -26.16 -25.32
C ALA A 80 2.67 -27.11 -26.05
N ALA A 81 2.24 -27.73 -27.15
CA ALA A 81 3.11 -28.60 -27.96
C ALA A 81 4.30 -27.88 -28.62
N LYS A 82 4.22 -26.55 -28.77
CA LYS A 82 5.26 -25.68 -29.32
C LYS A 82 5.97 -24.84 -28.26
N ALA A 83 5.67 -25.07 -26.97
CA ALA A 83 6.16 -24.21 -25.89
C ALA A 83 7.57 -24.57 -25.39
N SER A 84 8.23 -25.62 -25.93
CA SER A 84 9.53 -26.10 -25.42
C SER A 84 10.61 -25.02 -25.38
N SER A 85 10.73 -24.20 -26.43
CA SER A 85 11.70 -23.09 -26.47
C SER A 85 11.41 -22.01 -25.43
N LYS A 86 10.13 -21.67 -25.23
CA LYS A 86 9.68 -20.77 -24.16
C LYS A 86 9.97 -21.35 -22.77
N ILE A 87 9.71 -22.63 -22.56
CA ILE A 87 9.95 -23.32 -21.28
C ILE A 87 11.45 -23.35 -20.97
N ALA A 88 12.30 -23.66 -21.96
CA ALA A 88 13.75 -23.58 -21.81
C ALA A 88 14.20 -22.16 -21.41
N ALA A 89 13.71 -21.13 -22.10
CA ALA A 89 14.02 -19.74 -21.76
C ALA A 89 13.61 -19.36 -20.33
N LEU A 90 12.42 -19.78 -19.89
CA LEU A 90 11.94 -19.56 -18.52
C LEU A 90 12.83 -20.27 -17.49
N LEU A 91 13.22 -21.52 -17.75
CA LEU A 91 14.12 -22.29 -16.87
C LEU A 91 15.50 -21.63 -16.77
N ALA A 92 16.08 -21.18 -17.89
CA ALA A 92 17.35 -20.46 -17.90
C ALA A 92 17.28 -19.14 -17.13
N ALA A 93 16.22 -18.36 -17.34
CA ALA A 93 16.02 -17.10 -16.63
C ALA A 93 15.81 -17.30 -15.12
N ALA A 94 15.22 -18.43 -14.71
CA ALA A 94 15.04 -18.78 -13.31
C ALA A 94 16.35 -19.13 -12.59
N ARG A 95 17.44 -19.38 -13.32
CA ARG A 95 18.79 -19.64 -12.76
C ARG A 95 19.63 -18.39 -12.61
N LEU A 96 19.15 -17.25 -13.11
CA LEU A 96 19.88 -16.02 -12.94
C LEU A 96 20.05 -15.73 -11.45
N PRO A 97 21.24 -15.25 -11.03
CA PRO A 97 21.48 -14.91 -9.64
C PRO A 97 20.47 -13.87 -9.18
N ASP A 98 20.20 -13.87 -7.88
CA ASP A 98 19.36 -12.84 -7.29
C ASP A 98 19.99 -11.46 -7.52
N PRO A 99 19.17 -10.43 -7.76
CA PRO A 99 19.68 -9.09 -7.91
C PRO A 99 20.43 -8.68 -6.62
N PRO A 100 21.49 -7.87 -6.73
CA PRO A 100 22.21 -7.40 -5.57
C PRO A 100 21.26 -6.64 -4.62
N PRO A 101 21.51 -6.68 -3.31
CA PRO A 101 20.72 -5.92 -2.35
C PRO A 101 20.68 -4.43 -2.72
N VAL A 102 19.48 -3.87 -2.68
CA VAL A 102 19.25 -2.45 -2.96
C VAL A 102 18.85 -1.72 -1.68
N PRO A 103 19.14 -0.41 -1.55
CA PRO A 103 18.65 0.37 -0.44
C PRO A 103 17.13 0.25 -0.33
N THR A 104 16.64 -0.02 0.88
CA THR A 104 15.21 -0.16 1.15
C THR A 104 14.64 1.07 1.84
N VAL A 105 13.32 1.15 1.82
CA VAL A 105 12.49 2.12 2.51
C VAL A 105 11.59 1.32 3.43
N THR A 106 11.74 1.53 4.73
CA THR A 106 11.02 0.78 5.77
C THR A 106 9.80 1.55 6.24
N TYR A 107 8.69 0.84 6.41
CA TYR A 107 7.47 1.32 7.05
C TYR A 107 7.24 0.52 8.34
N LYS A 108 6.74 1.18 9.37
CA LYS A 108 6.38 0.56 10.63
C LYS A 108 4.96 0.95 10.99
N SER A 109 4.09 -0.02 11.20
CA SER A 109 2.70 0.18 11.58
C SER A 109 2.38 -0.65 12.80
N THR A 110 1.86 0.00 13.83
CA THR A 110 1.31 -0.63 15.04
C THR A 110 -0.19 -0.87 14.93
N GLY A 111 -0.82 -0.45 13.82
CA GLY A 111 -2.24 -0.63 13.56
C GLY A 111 -3.13 0.51 14.08
N ARG A 112 -2.58 1.70 14.38
CA ARG A 112 -3.38 2.88 14.73
C ARG A 112 -4.13 3.39 13.50
N LEU A 113 -5.43 3.16 13.46
CA LEU A 113 -6.30 3.45 12.34
C LEU A 113 -7.17 4.68 12.60
N LEU A 114 -7.11 5.63 11.67
CA LEU A 114 -8.10 6.69 11.52
C LEU A 114 -9.16 6.29 10.50
N ILE A 115 -10.44 6.37 10.86
CA ILE A 115 -11.57 6.21 9.93
C ILE A 115 -12.29 7.55 9.78
N ILE A 116 -12.38 8.09 8.56
CA ILE A 116 -12.99 9.40 8.28
C ILE A 116 -14.28 9.21 7.49
N GLY A 117 -15.40 9.75 7.98
CA GLY A 117 -16.66 9.71 7.23
C GLY A 117 -17.91 9.87 8.08
N PRO A 118 -19.10 9.57 7.52
CA PRO A 118 -20.34 9.52 8.27
C PRO A 118 -20.23 8.53 9.43
N LEU A 119 -20.71 8.93 10.62
CA LEU A 119 -20.47 8.20 11.86
C LEU A 119 -21.02 6.76 11.81
N ASP A 120 -22.21 6.56 11.26
CA ASP A 120 -22.83 5.23 11.14
C ASP A 120 -21.98 4.25 10.32
N GLN A 121 -21.48 4.69 9.16
CA GLN A 121 -20.64 3.90 8.26
C GLN A 121 -19.24 3.69 8.84
N ALA A 122 -18.69 4.70 9.53
CA ALA A 122 -17.41 4.61 10.20
C ALA A 122 -17.46 3.56 11.33
N GLU A 123 -18.54 3.52 12.12
CA GLU A 123 -18.75 2.51 13.16
C GLU A 123 -18.93 1.09 12.58
N GLN A 124 -19.61 0.96 11.42
CA GLN A 124 -19.71 -0.31 10.70
C GLN A 124 -18.35 -0.81 10.22
N ALA A 125 -17.53 0.07 9.62
CA ALA A 125 -16.17 -0.26 9.23
C ALA A 125 -15.33 -0.69 10.44
N ALA A 126 -15.40 0.09 11.53
CA ALA A 126 -14.68 -0.17 12.77
C ALA A 126 -15.02 -1.53 13.37
N ALA A 127 -16.29 -1.94 13.34
CA ALA A 127 -16.72 -3.24 13.84
C ALA A 127 -16.08 -4.43 13.08
N LEU A 128 -15.65 -4.22 11.83
CA LEU A 128 -15.03 -5.26 11.00
C LEU A 128 -13.50 -5.35 11.13
N VAL A 129 -12.86 -4.36 11.77
CA VAL A 129 -11.39 -4.27 11.83
C VAL A 129 -10.81 -4.02 13.22
N SER A 130 -11.65 -3.68 14.21
CA SER A 130 -11.23 -3.35 15.58
C SER A 130 -10.71 -4.54 16.39
N ASP A 131 -10.81 -5.76 15.88
CA ASP A 131 -10.18 -6.95 16.47
C ASP A 131 -8.67 -7.00 16.21
N VAL A 132 -8.17 -6.25 15.24
CA VAL A 132 -6.74 -6.19 14.86
C VAL A 132 -6.17 -4.76 14.91
N LEU A 133 -7.01 -3.74 14.70
CA LEU A 133 -6.59 -2.34 14.59
C LEU A 133 -7.09 -1.51 15.78
N ASP A 134 -6.29 -0.53 16.19
CA ASP A 134 -6.66 0.46 17.20
C ASP A 134 -7.38 1.64 16.51
N VAL A 135 -8.71 1.68 16.64
CA VAL A 135 -9.57 2.52 15.81
C VAL A 135 -9.93 3.83 16.48
N THR A 136 -9.71 4.93 15.76
CA THR A 136 -10.26 6.27 16.06
C THR A 136 -11.13 6.73 14.89
N LEU A 137 -12.32 7.25 15.18
CA LEU A 137 -13.24 7.77 14.17
C LEU A 137 -13.12 9.29 14.08
N PHE A 138 -13.23 9.85 12.88
CA PHE A 138 -13.42 11.27 12.65
C PHE A 138 -14.74 11.48 11.93
N THR A 139 -15.72 12.01 12.66
CA THR A 139 -17.07 12.19 12.12
C THR A 139 -17.14 13.31 11.08
N GLN A 140 -17.88 13.08 10.01
CA GLN A 140 -18.26 14.05 8.98
C GLN A 140 -19.77 14.05 8.79
N GLY A 141 -20.52 13.93 9.89
CA GLY A 141 -21.97 13.86 9.92
C GLY A 141 -22.51 12.55 10.48
N PRO A 142 -23.82 12.48 10.77
CA PRO A 142 -24.44 11.30 11.39
C PRO A 142 -24.63 10.11 10.43
N GLY A 143 -24.63 10.38 9.12
CA GLY A 143 -25.03 9.40 8.11
C GLY A 143 -26.54 9.13 8.07
N ASN A 144 -26.95 7.96 7.59
CA ASN A 144 -28.35 7.60 7.40
C ASN A 144 -28.98 7.03 8.66
N ALA A 145 -28.26 6.15 9.36
CA ALA A 145 -28.75 5.49 10.57
C ALA A 145 -28.46 6.28 11.85
N GLY A 146 -27.52 7.22 11.79
CA GLY A 146 -26.99 7.91 12.97
C GLY A 146 -25.98 7.06 13.75
N GLY A 147 -25.13 7.72 14.54
CA GLY A 147 -24.14 7.03 15.37
C GLY A 147 -24.76 6.28 16.53
N ALA A 148 -24.09 5.21 16.95
CA ALA A 148 -24.46 4.43 18.11
C ALA A 148 -24.31 5.26 19.40
N GLN A 149 -25.25 5.06 20.32
CA GLN A 149 -25.20 5.71 21.63
C GLN A 149 -24.04 5.16 22.49
N ALA A 150 -23.72 3.88 22.34
CA ALA A 150 -22.61 3.25 23.05
C ALA A 150 -21.26 3.76 22.52
N ARG A 151 -20.43 4.28 23.43
CA ARG A 151 -19.05 4.71 23.12
C ARG A 151 -18.12 3.50 22.99
N ARG A 152 -18.08 2.90 21.80
CA ARG A 152 -17.15 1.78 21.49
C ARG A 152 -15.77 2.25 21.05
N TYR A 153 -15.71 3.41 20.38
CA TYR A 153 -14.48 3.96 19.81
C TYR A 153 -14.34 5.44 20.20
N PRO A 154 -13.12 5.97 20.31
CA PRO A 154 -12.87 7.41 20.32
C PRO A 154 -13.43 8.05 19.05
N VAL A 155 -14.12 9.18 19.19
CA VAL A 155 -14.71 9.92 18.07
C VAL A 155 -14.27 11.38 18.15
N LEU A 156 -13.51 11.79 17.15
CA LEU A 156 -13.10 13.16 16.91
C LEU A 156 -14.11 13.85 15.98
N GLY A 157 -14.17 15.17 16.07
CA GLY A 157 -15.05 16.00 15.26
C GLY A 157 -14.46 17.40 15.04
N GLY A 158 -15.09 18.14 14.12
CA GLY A 158 -14.64 19.45 13.67
C GLY A 158 -14.26 19.44 12.19
N ARG A 159 -13.50 20.45 11.78
CA ARG A 159 -13.17 20.70 10.37
C ARG A 159 -11.73 20.33 10.08
N ILE A 160 -11.54 19.31 9.24
CA ILE A 160 -10.21 18.86 8.83
C ILE A 160 -9.53 20.00 8.03
N THR A 161 -8.31 20.35 8.42
CA THR A 161 -7.50 21.39 7.78
C THR A 161 -6.31 20.82 7.02
N GLY A 162 -5.86 19.61 7.37
CA GLY A 162 -4.75 18.94 6.70
C GLY A 162 -4.76 17.43 6.94
N LEU A 163 -4.36 16.68 5.92
CA LEU A 163 -4.06 15.26 6.03
C LEU A 163 -2.85 14.96 5.16
N THR A 164 -1.75 14.54 5.78
CA THR A 164 -0.50 14.23 5.08
C THR A 164 0.12 12.96 5.62
N GLY A 165 1.09 12.41 4.90
CA GLY A 165 1.89 11.27 5.37
C GLY A 165 1.75 10.02 4.51
N TRP A 166 2.08 8.90 5.12
CA TRP A 166 2.16 7.57 4.51
C TRP A 166 2.04 6.51 5.61
N LEU A 167 2.00 5.23 5.24
CA LEU A 167 1.90 4.08 6.15
C LEU A 167 2.84 4.23 7.36
N GLY A 168 2.28 4.23 8.57
CA GLY A 168 3.02 4.39 9.82
C GLY A 168 3.32 5.83 10.25
N ALA A 169 2.93 6.83 9.45
CA ALA A 169 3.29 8.23 9.66
C ALA A 169 2.28 9.20 9.02
N PHE A 170 0.98 8.91 9.13
CA PHE A 170 -0.04 9.90 8.80
C PHE A 170 -0.14 10.95 9.92
N GLU A 171 -0.38 12.20 9.52
CA GLU A 171 -0.67 13.32 10.39
C GLU A 171 -1.99 13.95 9.95
N LEU A 172 -2.97 13.90 10.84
CA LEU A 172 -4.24 14.60 10.74
C LEU A 172 -4.12 15.96 11.44
N GLN A 173 -4.63 17.00 10.81
CA GLN A 173 -4.77 18.33 11.38
C GLN A 173 -6.21 18.78 11.23
N TRP A 174 -6.81 19.31 12.29
CA TRP A 174 -8.18 19.81 12.26
C TRP A 174 -8.37 21.00 13.20
N ALA A 175 -9.41 21.77 12.92
CA ALA A 175 -9.95 22.77 13.82
C ALA A 175 -11.07 22.13 14.65
N ALA A 176 -10.90 22.08 15.97
CA ALA A 176 -12.00 21.76 16.88
C ALA A 176 -12.85 23.02 17.07
N ASP A 177 -13.79 23.22 16.16
CA ASP A 177 -14.61 24.42 16.01
C ASP A 177 -16.10 24.19 16.29
N ASN A 178 -16.49 22.98 16.70
CA ASN A 178 -17.87 22.70 17.06
C ASN A 178 -18.17 23.12 18.52
N PRO A 179 -19.35 23.72 18.79
CA PRO A 179 -19.77 24.02 20.15
C PRO A 179 -19.90 22.79 21.05
N ILE A 180 -20.18 21.60 20.49
CA ILE A 180 -20.27 20.36 21.26
C ILE A 180 -18.89 19.74 21.41
N ASP A 181 -18.46 19.58 22.65
CA ASP A 181 -17.27 18.81 23.01
C ASP A 181 -17.59 17.31 23.03
N LEU A 182 -17.01 16.55 22.10
CA LEU A 182 -17.26 15.12 22.01
C LEU A 182 -16.61 14.33 23.16
N ASP A 183 -15.60 14.84 23.84
CA ASP A 183 -15.01 14.15 25.00
C ASP A 183 -15.97 14.23 26.20
N LEU A 184 -16.63 15.38 26.37
CA LEU A 184 -17.59 15.62 27.47
C LEU A 184 -19.01 15.09 27.18
N CYS A 185 -19.41 14.98 25.91
CA CYS A 185 -20.79 14.67 25.51
C CYS A 185 -21.27 13.26 25.94
N THR A 186 -22.17 13.13 26.90
CA THR A 186 -22.66 11.81 27.35
C THR A 186 -23.54 11.05 26.33
N ARG A 187 -23.78 11.59 25.13
CA ARG A 187 -24.64 10.98 24.09
C ARG A 187 -26.07 10.69 24.59
N CYS A 188 -26.62 11.56 25.44
CA CYS A 188 -27.95 11.37 26.04
C CYS A 188 -29.14 11.74 25.14
N ASN A 189 -28.89 12.26 23.93
CA ASN A 189 -29.88 12.76 22.97
C ASN A 189 -30.74 13.95 23.40
N ALA A 190 -30.55 14.53 24.59
CA ALA A 190 -31.33 15.68 25.04
C ALA A 190 -31.19 16.89 24.10
N CYS A 191 -29.97 17.21 23.65
CA CYS A 191 -29.71 18.32 22.73
C CYS A 191 -30.32 18.09 21.34
N VAL A 192 -30.28 16.86 20.84
CA VAL A 192 -30.88 16.44 19.56
C VAL A 192 -32.39 16.66 19.60
N ALA A 193 -33.06 16.15 20.64
CA ALA A 193 -34.51 16.31 20.81
C ALA A 193 -34.95 17.77 21.02
N ALA A 194 -34.08 18.61 21.60
CA ALA A 194 -34.40 20.01 21.91
C ALA A 194 -34.15 20.99 20.74
N CYS A 195 -33.52 20.56 19.64
CA CYS A 195 -33.21 21.44 18.52
C CYS A 195 -34.39 21.50 17.52
N PRO A 196 -35.12 22.63 17.41
CA PRO A 196 -36.30 22.74 16.56
C PRO A 196 -35.97 22.70 15.06
N GLU A 197 -34.75 23.05 14.66
CA GLU A 197 -34.32 23.01 13.26
C GLU A 197 -33.64 21.68 12.86
N ASN A 198 -33.53 20.72 13.78
CA ASN A 198 -32.77 19.48 13.59
C ASN A 198 -31.30 19.72 13.18
N ALA A 199 -30.70 20.82 13.64
CA ALA A 199 -29.31 21.19 13.35
C ALA A 199 -28.27 20.36 14.12
N ILE A 200 -28.68 19.39 14.94
CA ILE A 200 -27.80 18.51 15.71
C ILE A 200 -28.09 17.07 15.33
N GLY A 201 -27.14 16.40 14.69
CA GLY A 201 -27.24 15.00 14.31
C GLY A 201 -26.88 14.03 15.44
N LEU A 202 -27.08 12.73 15.18
CA LEU A 202 -26.63 11.64 16.07
C LEU A 202 -25.11 11.41 16.06
N ASP A 203 -24.36 12.27 15.37
CA ASP A 203 -22.93 12.48 15.53
C ASP A 203 -22.58 13.53 16.61
N TYR A 204 -23.60 14.15 17.21
CA TYR A 204 -23.48 15.14 18.27
C TYR A 204 -22.59 16.32 17.89
N GLN A 205 -22.71 16.77 16.64
CA GLN A 205 -22.10 17.99 16.14
C GLN A 205 -23.20 18.93 15.64
N ILE A 206 -23.02 20.22 15.86
CA ILE A 206 -23.97 21.25 15.41
C ILE A 206 -23.63 21.65 13.98
N ASP A 207 -24.60 21.55 13.08
CA ASP A 207 -24.57 22.23 11.79
C ASP A 207 -24.83 23.73 12.01
N LEU A 208 -23.76 24.53 11.99
CA LEU A 208 -23.84 25.97 12.19
C LEU A 208 -24.54 26.71 11.04
N ALA A 209 -24.67 26.10 9.86
CA ALA A 209 -25.42 26.69 8.75
C ALA A 209 -26.93 26.52 8.96
N ALA A 210 -27.36 25.43 9.60
CA ALA A 210 -28.77 25.18 9.93
C ALA A 210 -29.21 25.81 11.28
N CYS A 211 -28.27 26.02 12.21
CA CYS A 211 -28.57 26.49 13.57
C CYS A 211 -29.02 27.97 13.62
N GLN A 212 -30.23 28.24 14.11
CA GLN A 212 -30.75 29.61 14.29
C GLN A 212 -30.42 30.23 15.67
N SER A 213 -29.49 29.63 16.42
CA SER A 213 -29.00 30.17 17.70
C SER A 213 -30.05 30.35 18.80
N HIS A 214 -31.10 29.52 18.83
CA HIS A 214 -32.10 29.48 19.91
C HIS A 214 -31.55 28.96 21.26
N ARG A 215 -30.39 28.28 21.25
CA ARG A 215 -29.64 27.76 22.43
C ARG A 215 -30.43 26.80 23.34
N ALA A 216 -31.46 26.14 22.84
CA ALA A 216 -32.21 25.14 23.63
C ALA A 216 -31.33 23.93 24.00
N CYS A 217 -30.39 23.54 23.12
CA CYS A 217 -29.42 22.48 23.39
C CYS A 217 -28.56 22.75 24.63
N VAL A 218 -28.17 24.01 24.88
CA VAL A 218 -27.40 24.41 26.06
C VAL A 218 -28.23 24.24 27.33
N LYS A 219 -29.51 24.64 27.32
CA LYS A 219 -30.40 24.54 28.49
C LYS A 219 -30.67 23.10 28.94
N VAL A 220 -30.73 22.17 27.99
CA VAL A 220 -31.02 20.75 28.29
C VAL A 220 -29.77 19.93 28.60
N CYS A 221 -28.59 20.42 28.26
CA CYS A 221 -27.34 19.72 28.53
C CYS A 221 -26.99 19.80 30.03
N GLN A 222 -26.97 18.65 30.70
CA GLN A 222 -26.63 18.56 32.13
C GLN A 222 -25.13 18.43 32.39
N VAL A 223 -24.31 18.37 31.34
CA VAL A 223 -22.86 18.24 31.45
C VAL A 223 -22.23 19.60 31.26
N ALA A 224 -21.60 20.11 32.32
CA ALA A 224 -20.94 21.41 32.30
C ALA A 224 -19.89 21.46 31.18
N GLY A 225 -19.95 22.50 30.35
CA GLY A 225 -19.01 22.74 29.26
C GLY A 225 -19.16 21.80 28.04
N ALA A 226 -20.07 20.83 28.05
CA ALA A 226 -20.23 19.94 26.89
C ALA A 226 -20.80 20.66 25.66
N ILE A 227 -21.57 21.74 25.84
CA ILE A 227 -22.04 22.59 24.75
C ILE A 227 -21.72 24.05 25.08
N ASP A 228 -20.81 24.64 24.32
CA ASP A 228 -20.37 26.02 24.49
C ASP A 228 -20.16 26.70 23.13
N PHE A 229 -21.01 27.68 22.81
CA PHE A 229 -20.92 28.46 21.59
C PHE A 229 -19.90 29.60 21.65
N THR A 230 -19.31 29.83 22.81
CA THR A 230 -18.24 30.83 23.01
C THR A 230 -16.86 30.20 23.01
N ARG A 231 -16.77 28.87 22.83
CA ARG A 231 -15.51 28.15 22.76
C ARG A 231 -14.67 28.63 21.59
N ASP A 232 -13.42 28.98 21.88
CA ASP A 232 -12.43 29.31 20.88
C ASP A 232 -12.09 28.09 20.02
N THR A 233 -11.92 28.32 18.72
CA THR A 233 -11.43 27.30 17.80
C THR A 233 -10.00 26.93 18.15
N THR A 234 -9.76 25.66 18.43
CA THR A 234 -8.41 25.15 18.71
C THR A 234 -7.89 24.31 17.54
N ALA A 235 -6.64 24.56 17.14
CA ALA A 235 -5.96 23.73 16.16
C ALA A 235 -5.44 22.46 16.85
N GLN A 236 -5.78 21.31 16.29
CA GLN A 236 -5.45 19.99 16.81
C GLN A 236 -4.63 19.22 15.78
N THR A 237 -3.76 18.33 16.26
CA THR A 237 -3.00 17.42 15.42
C THR A 237 -2.87 16.05 16.08
N GLU A 238 -2.98 15.00 15.28
CA GLU A 238 -2.81 13.63 15.74
C GLU A 238 -2.19 12.75 14.65
N ARG A 239 -1.45 11.72 15.09
CA ARG A 239 -0.73 10.80 14.22
C ARG A 239 -1.37 9.42 14.21
N PHE A 240 -1.40 8.83 13.01
CA PHE A 240 -1.96 7.50 12.75
C PHE A 240 -1.02 6.70 11.84
N ASP A 241 -1.17 5.37 11.87
CA ASP A 241 -0.43 4.48 10.98
C ASP A 241 -1.18 4.28 9.66
N LEU A 242 -2.51 4.29 9.72
CA LEU A 242 -3.42 3.96 8.63
C LEU A 242 -4.58 4.95 8.57
N VAL A 243 -5.12 5.14 7.37
CA VAL A 243 -6.31 5.94 7.15
C VAL A 243 -7.28 5.21 6.23
N LEU A 244 -8.52 5.05 6.69
CA LEU A 244 -9.65 4.59 5.90
C LEU A 244 -10.60 5.77 5.67
N ASP A 245 -10.66 6.26 4.44
CA ASP A 245 -11.49 7.42 4.07
C ASP A 245 -12.78 6.95 3.36
N LEU A 246 -13.92 7.21 3.99
CA LEU A 246 -15.26 6.87 3.50
C LEU A 246 -15.93 8.07 2.83
N ARG A 247 -15.26 9.23 2.79
CA ARG A 247 -15.77 10.43 2.13
C ARG A 247 -15.72 10.25 0.61
N SER A 248 -16.40 11.16 -0.10
CA SER A 248 -16.36 11.20 -1.56
C SER A 248 -14.93 11.42 -2.06
N SER A 249 -14.68 11.02 -3.32
CA SER A 249 -13.38 11.23 -3.96
C SER A 249 -12.98 12.70 -4.12
N THR A 250 -13.95 13.61 -4.01
CA THR A 250 -13.85 15.07 -4.12
C THR A 250 -13.72 15.77 -2.77
N ALA A 251 -13.82 15.04 -1.65
CA ALA A 251 -13.72 15.61 -0.32
C ALA A 251 -12.38 16.34 -0.15
N THR A 252 -12.36 17.45 0.58
CA THR A 252 -11.12 18.20 0.83
C THR A 252 -11.05 18.63 2.29
N PRO A 253 -9.88 18.59 2.94
CA PRO A 253 -8.60 18.07 2.43
C PRO A 253 -8.60 16.53 2.31
N THR A 254 -7.98 16.02 1.25
CA THR A 254 -7.76 14.59 0.95
C THR A 254 -6.52 14.44 0.06
N PHE A 255 -6.07 13.20 -0.14
CA PHE A 255 -5.07 12.90 -1.16
C PHE A 255 -5.73 12.88 -2.57
N LEU A 256 -5.28 13.79 -3.44
CA LEU A 256 -5.79 13.93 -4.82
C LEU A 256 -4.85 13.34 -5.88
N GLN A 257 -3.61 13.06 -5.50
CA GLN A 257 -2.62 12.37 -6.29
C GLN A 257 -3.15 11.04 -6.86
N HIS A 258 -2.77 10.73 -8.11
CA HIS A 258 -3.20 9.50 -8.79
C HIS A 258 -2.73 8.23 -8.07
N ALA A 259 -1.50 8.24 -7.55
CA ALA A 259 -0.95 7.18 -6.73
C ALA A 259 -1.05 7.57 -5.26
N LEU A 260 -2.09 7.07 -4.59
CA LEU A 260 -2.34 7.32 -3.17
C LEU A 260 -1.19 6.81 -2.28
N PRO A 261 -0.92 7.46 -1.13
CA PRO A 261 0.07 6.98 -0.18
C PRO A 261 -0.24 5.56 0.28
N GLN A 262 0.81 4.76 0.51
CA GLN A 262 0.67 3.46 1.15
C GLN A 262 -0.02 3.65 2.52
N GLY A 263 -0.94 2.77 2.90
CA GLY A 263 -1.69 2.87 4.17
C GLY A 263 -2.90 3.80 4.15
N TYR A 264 -3.13 4.55 3.06
CA TYR A 264 -4.36 5.30 2.83
C TYR A 264 -5.27 4.53 1.88
N LEU A 265 -6.47 4.18 2.33
CA LEU A 265 -7.46 3.44 1.56
C LEU A 265 -8.78 4.20 1.52
N ARG A 266 -9.47 4.12 0.38
CA ARG A 266 -10.84 4.60 0.25
C ARG A 266 -11.79 3.40 0.27
N TRP A 267 -12.89 3.52 0.98
CA TRP A 267 -13.87 2.45 1.10
C TRP A 267 -15.28 2.96 0.78
N ASP A 268 -15.98 2.21 -0.05
CA ASP A 268 -17.34 2.53 -0.54
C ASP A 268 -18.46 1.95 0.35
N GLY A 269 -18.09 1.35 1.49
CA GLY A 269 -19.00 0.68 2.40
C GLY A 269 -19.32 -0.78 2.03
N ARG A 270 -18.75 -1.32 0.94
CA ARG A 270 -19.10 -2.67 0.43
C ARG A 270 -17.90 -3.55 0.15
N ASP A 271 -16.79 -2.98 -0.32
CA ASP A 271 -15.62 -3.77 -0.71
C ASP A 271 -14.89 -4.37 0.50
N LEU A 272 -15.13 -5.64 0.80
CA LEU A 272 -14.42 -6.38 1.85
C LEU A 272 -12.94 -6.56 1.54
N GLY A 273 -12.53 -6.55 0.25
CA GLY A 273 -11.13 -6.67 -0.13
C GLY A 273 -10.28 -5.52 0.40
N THR A 274 -10.82 -4.29 0.36
CA THR A 274 -10.19 -3.11 0.98
C THR A 274 -10.00 -3.29 2.49
N LEU A 275 -10.99 -3.82 3.21
CA LEU A 275 -10.87 -4.04 4.65
C LEU A 275 -9.88 -5.16 5.00
N LEU A 276 -9.88 -6.25 4.24
CA LEU A 276 -8.89 -7.33 4.42
C LEU A 276 -7.47 -6.80 4.19
N LYS A 277 -7.27 -6.01 3.14
CA LYS A 277 -5.99 -5.36 2.86
C LYS A 277 -5.57 -4.41 3.98
N LEU A 278 -6.51 -3.67 4.57
CA LEU A 278 -6.22 -2.79 5.70
C LEU A 278 -5.71 -3.58 6.92
N ARG A 279 -6.31 -4.75 7.19
CA ARG A 279 -5.90 -5.65 8.29
C ARG A 279 -4.50 -6.22 8.12
N GLU A 280 -4.01 -6.35 6.88
CA GLU A 280 -2.67 -6.84 6.56
C GLU A 280 -1.57 -5.78 6.72
N LEU A 281 -1.92 -4.51 6.98
CA LEU A 281 -0.96 -3.40 7.07
C LEU A 281 -0.47 -3.13 8.51
N VAL A 282 -0.29 -4.19 9.30
CA VAL A 282 0.30 -4.14 10.64
C VAL A 282 1.64 -4.88 10.64
N GLY A 283 2.69 -4.24 11.17
CA GLY A 283 4.04 -4.80 11.22
C GLY A 283 5.08 -3.91 10.52
N GLU A 284 6.20 -4.53 10.13
CA GLU A 284 7.29 -3.89 9.41
C GLU A 284 7.25 -4.31 7.93
N PHE A 285 7.34 -3.31 7.06
CA PHE A 285 7.29 -3.50 5.61
C PHE A 285 8.49 -2.83 4.97
N GLU A 286 9.00 -3.41 3.90
CA GLU A 286 10.09 -2.83 3.14
C GLU A 286 9.77 -2.81 1.66
N LYS A 287 10.25 -1.75 1.00
CA LYS A 287 10.29 -1.69 -0.46
C LYS A 287 11.64 -1.17 -0.93
N PRO A 288 12.06 -1.49 -2.15
CA PRO A 288 13.23 -0.86 -2.75
C PRO A 288 13.08 0.67 -2.84
N LYS A 289 14.18 1.38 -2.66
CA LYS A 289 14.29 2.78 -3.07
C LYS A 289 14.50 2.82 -4.59
N PHE A 290 13.42 3.09 -5.32
CA PHE A 290 13.38 2.99 -6.78
C PHE A 290 14.18 4.04 -7.57
N PHE A 291 14.78 5.03 -6.92
CA PHE A 291 15.46 6.13 -7.61
C PHE A 291 16.85 6.42 -7.04
N VAL A 292 17.74 6.86 -7.93
CA VAL A 292 19.00 7.51 -7.59
C VAL A 292 18.91 8.96 -8.04
N TYR A 293 19.17 9.90 -7.12
CA TYR A 293 19.21 11.33 -7.39
C TYR A 293 20.64 11.86 -7.30
N LYS A 294 21.15 12.42 -8.39
CA LYS A 294 22.48 13.04 -8.50
C LYS A 294 22.32 14.55 -8.61
N GLN A 295 22.33 15.26 -7.47
CA GLN A 295 22.12 16.70 -7.39
C GLN A 295 23.05 17.50 -8.34
N LYS A 296 24.32 17.09 -8.47
CA LYS A 296 25.30 17.77 -9.35
C LYS A 296 24.90 17.84 -10.82
N LEU A 297 24.01 16.96 -11.27
CA LEU A 297 23.50 16.93 -12.64
C LEU A 297 22.15 17.67 -12.76
N CYS A 298 21.54 18.08 -11.66
CA CYS A 298 20.15 18.56 -11.64
C CYS A 298 20.03 19.99 -12.17
N ALA A 299 19.08 20.21 -13.09
CA ALA A 299 18.77 21.53 -13.64
C ALA A 299 17.61 22.26 -12.91
N HIS A 300 17.16 21.75 -11.76
CA HIS A 300 15.96 22.24 -11.07
C HIS A 300 16.12 23.64 -10.48
N SER A 301 17.32 23.97 -10.02
CA SER A 301 17.62 25.32 -9.55
C SER A 301 19.06 25.65 -9.88
N ARG A 302 19.24 26.69 -10.69
CA ARG A 302 20.55 27.24 -11.04
C ARG A 302 20.47 28.76 -10.88
N ASN A 303 21.48 29.35 -10.25
CA ASN A 303 21.56 30.78 -10.02
C ASN A 303 20.30 31.35 -9.36
N GLU A 304 19.81 30.72 -8.28
CA GLU A 304 18.64 31.16 -7.49
C GLU A 304 17.29 31.19 -8.24
N THR A 305 17.25 30.73 -9.49
CA THR A 305 16.02 30.60 -10.28
C THR A 305 15.59 29.14 -10.37
N VAL A 306 14.27 28.89 -10.33
CA VAL A 306 13.71 27.56 -10.61
C VAL A 306 13.78 27.35 -12.12
N GLY A 307 14.56 26.36 -12.55
CA GLY A 307 14.75 26.02 -13.95
C GLY A 307 13.80 24.91 -14.38
N CYS A 308 14.23 23.66 -14.21
CA CYS A 308 13.50 22.47 -14.66
C CYS A 308 12.59 21.88 -13.56
N ASN A 309 11.28 21.76 -13.81
CA ASN A 309 10.31 21.14 -12.89
C ASN A 309 9.70 19.83 -13.38
N ALA A 310 10.10 19.31 -14.53
CA ALA A 310 9.45 18.17 -15.18
C ALA A 310 9.23 16.94 -14.26
N CYS A 311 10.20 16.63 -13.40
CA CYS A 311 10.08 15.51 -12.46
C CYS A 311 9.08 15.75 -11.31
N VAL A 312 8.91 17.01 -10.88
CA VAL A 312 7.91 17.42 -9.89
C VAL A 312 6.53 17.27 -10.52
N ASP A 313 6.36 17.87 -11.70
CA ASP A 313 5.06 17.95 -12.40
C ASP A 313 4.53 16.57 -12.83
N ILE A 314 5.41 15.64 -13.22
CA ILE A 314 5.00 14.29 -13.66
C ILE A 314 4.80 13.31 -12.50
N CYS A 315 5.13 13.67 -11.25
CA CYS A 315 5.13 12.72 -10.15
C CYS A 315 3.71 12.37 -9.71
N SER A 316 3.19 11.21 -10.16
CA SER A 316 1.85 10.74 -9.84
C SER A 316 1.57 10.50 -8.35
N ALA A 317 2.62 10.37 -7.54
CA ALA A 317 2.55 10.14 -6.09
C ALA A 317 2.90 11.40 -5.27
N GLU A 318 3.14 12.55 -5.93
CA GLU A 318 3.59 13.79 -5.29
C GLU A 318 4.81 13.59 -4.37
N ALA A 319 5.64 12.59 -4.69
CA ALA A 319 6.82 12.23 -3.93
C ALA A 319 7.99 13.20 -4.16
N ILE A 320 7.90 14.09 -5.15
CA ILE A 320 8.98 15.00 -5.55
C ILE A 320 8.49 16.43 -5.33
N SER A 321 9.27 17.22 -4.60
CA SER A 321 8.97 18.64 -4.34
C SER A 321 10.21 19.50 -4.55
N SER A 322 10.00 20.80 -4.80
CA SER A 322 11.07 21.79 -4.83
C SER A 322 11.56 22.14 -3.42
N ASP A 323 12.87 22.11 -3.21
CA ASP A 323 13.53 22.68 -2.03
C ASP A 323 14.32 23.91 -2.47
N LYS A 324 13.63 25.05 -2.52
CA LYS A 324 14.19 26.33 -2.99
C LYS A 324 15.35 26.80 -2.12
N GLY A 325 15.25 26.60 -0.80
CA GLY A 325 16.29 27.00 0.15
C GLY A 325 17.61 26.26 -0.05
N ARG A 326 17.56 25.02 -0.57
CA ARG A 326 18.74 24.21 -0.89
C ARG A 326 19.04 24.10 -2.38
N GLN A 327 18.34 24.85 -3.22
CA GLN A 327 18.47 24.82 -4.68
C GLN A 327 18.47 23.39 -5.26
N GLN A 328 17.55 22.55 -4.81
CA GLN A 328 17.46 21.15 -5.23
C GLN A 328 16.02 20.66 -5.24
N ILE A 329 15.79 19.47 -5.81
CA ILE A 329 14.56 18.73 -5.53
C ILE A 329 14.74 17.91 -4.24
N LYS A 330 13.63 17.66 -3.56
CA LYS A 330 13.51 16.67 -2.49
C LYS A 330 12.63 15.53 -3.00
N VAL A 331 13.10 14.30 -2.88
CA VAL A 331 12.32 13.11 -3.21
C VAL A 331 12.03 12.35 -1.92
N ASN A 332 10.76 12.22 -1.55
CA ASN A 332 10.30 11.42 -0.43
C ASN A 332 10.21 9.94 -0.85
N PRO A 333 11.12 9.08 -0.37
CA PRO A 333 11.11 7.67 -0.74
C PRO A 333 9.88 6.93 -0.21
N ASN A 334 9.25 7.40 0.88
CA ASN A 334 8.06 6.77 1.44
C ASN A 334 6.81 6.94 0.57
N LEU A 335 6.74 8.01 -0.23
CA LEU A 335 5.65 8.23 -1.20
C LEU A 335 5.95 7.64 -2.58
N CYS A 336 7.24 7.49 -2.94
CA CYS A 336 7.64 7.03 -4.27
C CYS A 336 7.16 5.60 -4.57
N VAL A 337 6.24 5.43 -5.51
CA VAL A 337 5.71 4.10 -5.90
C VAL A 337 6.54 3.36 -6.95
N GLY A 338 7.67 3.94 -7.39
CA GLY A 338 8.54 3.30 -8.37
C GLY A 338 8.00 3.28 -9.80
N CYS A 339 7.14 4.22 -10.21
CA CYS A 339 6.60 4.23 -11.59
C CYS A 339 7.63 4.60 -12.67
N GLY A 340 8.76 5.21 -12.29
CA GLY A 340 9.85 5.58 -13.21
C GLY A 340 9.61 6.83 -14.08
N ALA A 341 8.42 7.44 -14.07
CA ALA A 341 8.09 8.58 -14.93
C ALA A 341 9.08 9.76 -14.81
N CYS A 342 9.52 10.08 -13.60
CA CYS A 342 10.48 11.14 -13.34
C CYS A 342 11.86 10.89 -13.97
N THR A 343 12.25 9.64 -14.15
CA THR A 343 13.53 9.24 -14.77
C THR A 343 13.47 9.40 -16.28
N THR A 344 12.30 9.19 -16.89
CA THR A 344 12.08 9.33 -18.33
C THR A 344 12.08 10.80 -18.77
N VAL A 345 11.54 11.70 -17.94
CA VAL A 345 11.46 13.13 -18.28
C VAL A 345 12.68 13.94 -17.84
N CYS A 346 13.65 13.35 -17.13
CA CYS A 346 14.81 14.08 -16.62
C CYS A 346 15.85 14.31 -17.75
N PRO A 347 16.02 15.55 -18.24
CA PRO A 347 16.85 15.79 -19.42
C PRO A 347 18.35 15.63 -19.16
N THR A 348 18.78 15.73 -17.90
CA THR A 348 20.19 15.69 -17.51
C THR A 348 20.63 14.34 -16.93
N GLY A 349 19.70 13.39 -16.78
CA GLY A 349 19.97 12.13 -16.07
C GLY A 349 20.24 12.30 -14.56
N ALA A 350 19.80 13.42 -13.96
CA ALA A 350 19.90 13.64 -12.52
C ALA A 350 19.04 12.66 -11.72
N LEU A 351 17.95 12.14 -12.29
CA LEU A 351 17.14 11.05 -11.74
C LEU A 351 17.30 9.82 -12.62
N THR A 352 17.63 8.69 -12.00
CA THR A 352 17.74 7.39 -12.68
C THR A 352 17.01 6.31 -11.89
N TYR A 353 16.54 5.28 -12.60
CA TYR A 353 15.79 4.20 -12.01
C TYR A 353 16.74 3.18 -11.37
N ALA A 354 16.56 2.92 -10.09
CA ALA A 354 17.52 2.16 -9.29
C ALA A 354 17.25 0.65 -9.30
N TYR A 355 15.98 0.24 -9.37
CA TYR A 355 15.61 -1.16 -9.23
C TYR A 355 14.30 -1.52 -9.98
N PRO A 356 14.32 -2.56 -10.83
CA PRO A 356 15.49 -3.34 -11.25
C PRO A 356 16.44 -2.53 -12.12
N SER A 357 17.75 -2.81 -12.03
CA SER A 357 18.76 -2.06 -12.79
C SER A 357 18.70 -2.38 -14.28
N ALA A 358 19.13 -1.45 -15.13
CA ALA A 358 19.14 -1.67 -16.59
C ALA A 358 20.01 -2.87 -16.99
N THR A 359 21.13 -3.09 -16.29
CA THR A 359 22.03 -4.23 -16.51
C THR A 359 21.37 -5.56 -16.15
N GLU A 360 20.64 -5.62 -15.04
CA GLU A 360 19.88 -6.82 -14.64
C GLU A 360 18.79 -7.14 -15.67
N GLN A 361 18.01 -6.13 -16.07
CA GLN A 361 16.98 -6.30 -17.09
C GLN A 361 17.57 -6.77 -18.42
N GLY A 362 18.69 -6.16 -18.85
CA GLY A 362 19.40 -6.55 -20.06
C GLY A 362 19.91 -7.99 -20.00
N THR A 363 20.46 -8.41 -18.87
CA THR A 363 20.91 -9.80 -18.65
C THR A 363 19.73 -10.77 -18.74
N LYS A 364 18.63 -10.47 -18.05
CA LYS A 364 17.43 -11.30 -18.07
C LYS A 364 16.82 -11.43 -19.46
N LEU A 365 16.68 -10.32 -20.19
CA LEU A 365 16.18 -10.31 -21.56
C LEU A 365 17.12 -11.07 -22.50
N LYS A 366 18.44 -10.86 -22.37
CA LYS A 366 19.43 -11.58 -23.16
C LYS A 366 19.32 -13.08 -22.93
N THR A 367 19.28 -13.55 -21.69
CA THR A 367 19.12 -14.98 -21.35
C THR A 367 17.82 -15.55 -21.92
N LEU A 368 16.69 -14.86 -21.73
CA LEU A 368 15.41 -15.30 -22.27
C LEU A 368 15.47 -15.46 -23.80
N LEU A 369 15.93 -14.43 -24.51
CA LEU A 369 15.94 -14.42 -25.97
C LEU A 369 16.99 -15.39 -26.55
N SER A 370 18.20 -15.42 -26.00
CA SER A 370 19.25 -16.32 -26.50
C SER A 370 18.88 -17.79 -26.30
N THR A 371 18.33 -18.16 -25.14
CA THR A 371 17.92 -19.54 -24.87
C THR A 371 16.69 -19.91 -25.70
N TYR A 372 15.74 -18.98 -25.88
CA TYR A 372 14.59 -19.21 -26.75
C TYR A 372 15.01 -19.51 -28.20
N THR A 373 15.91 -18.70 -28.76
CA THR A 373 16.45 -18.90 -30.11
C THR A 373 17.29 -20.19 -30.21
N ALA A 374 18.14 -20.48 -29.22
CA ALA A 374 18.94 -21.71 -29.21
C ALA A 374 18.08 -22.98 -29.16
N ALA A 375 16.90 -22.89 -28.54
CA ALA A 375 15.91 -23.97 -28.48
C ALA A 375 15.01 -24.07 -29.74
N GLY A 376 15.32 -23.34 -30.82
CA GLY A 376 14.61 -23.41 -32.10
C GLY A 376 13.29 -22.62 -32.16
N GLY A 377 13.12 -21.63 -31.28
CA GLY A 377 11.91 -20.80 -31.16
C GLY A 377 11.84 -19.61 -32.10
#